data_AF-A0A1D8GPY9-F1
#
_entry.id   AF-A0A1D8GPY9-F1
#
_cell.length_a   1.000
_cell.length_b   1.000
_cell.length_c   1.000
_cell.angle_alpha   90.00
_cell.angle_beta   90.00
_cell.angle_gamma   90.00
#
_symmetry.space_group_name_H-M   'P 1'
#
loop_
_entity.id
_entity.type
_entity.pdbx_description
1 polymer ?
#
loop_
_entity_poly.entity_id
_entity_poly.type
_entity_poly.pdbx_seq_one_letter_code
_entity_poly.pdbx_strand_id
1 'polypeptide(L)'
;MEHIIEKYQDLPMYLSANNGVVNFYPKFGFERTFEKLPVCEFEIKNDIKPVKLQYDDPKVWNYIHKRVNFSHKLDCLNTASINIFHLYWGYLKDSIYEIPELDTLIIAEQKESTLKLIGVYLLRNINFTQLAKFLPFSNVTKVEFGFMPYWSDIEYVMQEYETDPIFIRGINCDLGEFKFPELSIT
;
A
#
# COMPACT_ATOMS: atom_id res chain seq x y z
N MET A 1 13.03 22.03 -11.41
CA MET A 1 13.20 21.63 -10.00
C MET A 1 13.34 22.85 -9.10
N GLU A 2 14.28 23.75 -9.40
CA GLU A 2 14.53 24.97 -8.61
C GLU A 2 13.26 25.77 -8.30
N HIS A 3 12.43 26.06 -9.32
CA HIS A 3 11.15 26.75 -9.13
C HIS A 3 10.19 26.05 -8.15
N ILE A 4 10.16 24.72 -8.15
CA ILE A 4 9.29 23.95 -7.23
C ILE A 4 9.82 24.04 -5.80
N ILE A 5 11.15 23.94 -5.62
CA ILE A 5 11.77 24.07 -4.30
C ILE A 5 11.57 25.47 -3.75
N GLU A 6 11.75 26.51 -4.56
CA GLU A 6 11.51 27.89 -4.14
C GLU A 6 10.05 28.11 -3.72
N LYS A 7 9.10 27.58 -4.50
CA LYS A 7 7.67 27.72 -4.20
C LYS A 7 7.22 26.99 -2.93
N TYR A 8 7.88 25.89 -2.58
CA TYR A 8 7.48 25.00 -1.48
C TYR A 8 8.62 24.76 -0.48
N GLN A 9 9.44 25.77 -0.24
CA GLN A 9 10.73 25.65 0.47
C GLN A 9 10.63 24.97 1.84
N ASP A 10 9.55 25.24 2.59
CA ASP A 10 9.36 24.76 3.96
C ASP A 10 8.51 23.49 4.06
N LEU A 11 8.13 22.90 2.92
CA LEU A 11 7.35 21.66 2.89
C LEU A 11 8.24 20.44 2.68
N PRO A 12 8.03 19.36 3.44
CA PRO A 12 8.65 18.07 3.14
C PRO A 12 8.28 17.61 1.74
N MET A 13 9.25 17.05 1.01
CA MET A 13 9.07 16.53 -0.34
C MET A 13 9.56 15.09 -0.40
N TYR A 14 8.86 14.28 -1.19
CA TYR A 14 9.32 12.96 -1.59
C TYR A 14 9.15 12.78 -3.10
N LEU A 15 9.97 11.94 -3.71
CA LEU A 15 9.92 11.62 -5.13
C LEU A 15 10.22 10.13 -5.31
N SER A 16 9.39 9.45 -6.10
CA SER A 16 9.73 8.17 -6.70
C SER A 16 10.51 8.43 -7.98
N ALA A 17 11.61 7.71 -8.21
CA ALA A 17 12.35 7.83 -9.45
C ALA A 17 12.99 6.51 -9.85
N ASN A 18 12.92 6.21 -11.15
CA ASN A 18 13.61 5.05 -11.70
C ASN A 18 15.13 5.18 -11.57
N ASN A 19 15.82 4.04 -11.63
CA ASN A 19 17.28 3.98 -11.51
C ASN A 19 18.06 4.71 -12.62
N GLY A 20 17.40 5.31 -13.62
CA GLY A 20 18.04 6.09 -14.68
C GLY A 20 18.43 7.52 -14.29
N VAL A 21 17.89 8.07 -13.19
CA VAL A 21 18.07 9.49 -12.82
C VAL A 21 18.59 9.70 -11.39
N VAL A 22 19.20 8.68 -10.79
CA VAL A 22 19.61 8.64 -9.37
C VAL A 22 20.52 9.80 -8.96
N ASN A 23 21.33 10.32 -9.89
CA ASN A 23 22.30 11.40 -9.64
C ASN A 23 21.74 12.81 -9.86
N PHE A 24 20.47 12.95 -10.25
CA PHE A 24 19.85 14.25 -10.51
C PHE A 24 19.36 14.91 -9.22
N TYR A 25 18.55 14.21 -8.42
CA TYR A 25 17.91 14.77 -7.23
C TYR A 25 18.85 15.17 -6.08
N PRO A 26 19.96 14.45 -5.82
CA PRO A 26 20.92 14.87 -4.79
C PRO A 26 21.50 16.27 -5.02
N LYS A 27 21.56 16.74 -6.28
CA LYS A 27 22.01 18.11 -6.62
C LYS A 27 21.09 19.20 -6.07
N PHE A 28 19.85 18.84 -5.75
CA PHE A 28 18.84 19.73 -5.18
C PHE A 28 18.64 19.48 -3.68
N GLY A 29 19.57 18.77 -3.04
CA GLY A 29 19.54 18.44 -1.61
C GLY A 29 18.43 17.47 -1.23
N PHE A 30 18.12 16.51 -2.11
CA PHE A 30 17.37 15.32 -1.74
C PHE A 30 18.32 14.23 -1.26
N GLU A 31 17.87 13.46 -0.28
CA GLU A 31 18.57 12.28 0.23
C GLU A 31 17.91 11.02 -0.32
N ARG A 32 18.74 10.03 -0.66
CA ARG A 32 18.27 8.74 -1.14
C ARG A 32 17.91 7.86 0.06
N THR A 33 16.72 7.28 0.04
CA THR A 33 16.26 6.27 1.00
C THR A 33 15.61 5.10 0.26
N PHE A 34 15.42 4.00 0.97
CA PHE A 34 14.76 2.81 0.46
C PHE A 34 13.64 2.43 1.40
N GLU A 35 12.51 2.03 0.82
CA GLU A 35 11.44 1.40 1.56
C GLU A 35 11.79 -0.07 1.85
N LYS A 36 11.21 -0.60 2.92
CA LYS A 36 11.27 -2.02 3.29
C LYS A 36 9.88 -2.63 3.20
N LEU A 37 9.81 -3.95 3.04
CA LEU A 37 8.55 -4.67 2.94
C LEU A 37 8.09 -5.16 4.31
N PRO A 38 6.91 -4.76 4.81
CA PRO A 38 6.32 -5.34 6.00
C PRO A 38 5.83 -6.75 5.68
N VAL A 39 6.25 -7.72 6.49
CA VAL A 39 5.94 -9.14 6.31
C VAL A 39 5.52 -9.75 7.64
N CYS A 40 4.43 -10.50 7.66
CA CYS A 40 4.08 -11.34 8.80
C CYS A 40 3.92 -12.81 8.40
N GLU A 41 4.27 -13.70 9.31
CA GLU A 41 3.90 -15.11 9.22
C GLU A 41 2.45 -15.23 9.72
N PHE A 42 1.56 -15.66 8.84
CA PHE A 42 0.15 -15.79 9.15
C PHE A 42 -0.48 -16.90 8.32
N GLU A 43 -1.18 -17.82 8.99
CA GLU A 43 -1.81 -18.95 8.33
C GLU A 43 -3.22 -18.60 7.86
N ILE A 44 -3.49 -18.75 6.56
CA ILE A 44 -4.82 -18.62 5.97
C ILE A 44 -5.13 -19.88 5.15
N LYS A 45 -6.16 -20.61 5.57
CA LYS A 45 -6.60 -21.89 4.97
C LYS A 45 -8.11 -21.87 4.73
N ASN A 46 -8.62 -20.76 4.20
CA ASN A 46 -10.05 -20.58 4.00
C ASN A 46 -10.49 -21.25 2.69
N ASP A 47 -11.61 -21.96 2.74
CA ASP A 47 -12.32 -22.43 1.55
C ASP A 47 -13.52 -21.51 1.26
N ILE A 48 -13.22 -20.25 0.94
CA ILE A 48 -14.21 -19.20 0.68
C ILE A 48 -14.17 -18.87 -0.80
N LYS A 49 -15.35 -18.88 -1.45
CA LYS A 49 -15.47 -18.48 -2.84
C LYS A 49 -15.22 -16.97 -2.97
N PRO A 50 -14.25 -16.52 -3.79
CA PRO A 50 -13.97 -15.11 -3.96
C PRO A 50 -15.15 -14.36 -4.61
N VAL A 51 -15.49 -13.19 -4.06
CA VAL A 51 -16.37 -12.21 -4.70
C VAL A 51 -15.49 -11.19 -5.41
N LYS A 52 -15.28 -11.35 -6.71
CA LYS A 52 -14.48 -10.40 -7.51
C LYS A 52 -15.32 -9.23 -8.00
N LEU A 53 -14.75 -8.03 -7.97
CA LEU A 53 -15.34 -6.85 -8.58
C LEU A 53 -14.56 -6.46 -9.84
N GLN A 54 -15.26 -5.86 -10.80
CA GLN A 54 -14.60 -5.15 -11.89
C GLN A 54 -14.06 -3.81 -11.38
N TYR A 55 -12.98 -3.31 -11.97
CA TYR A 55 -12.35 -2.06 -11.56
C TYR A 55 -13.27 -0.83 -11.71
N ASP A 56 -14.25 -0.90 -12.63
CA ASP A 56 -15.23 0.14 -12.90
C ASP A 56 -16.55 -0.04 -12.14
N ASP A 57 -16.64 -1.05 -11.25
CA ASP A 57 -17.81 -1.22 -10.39
C ASP A 57 -17.95 -0.02 -9.42
N PRO A 58 -19.13 0.62 -9.32
CA PRO A 58 -19.35 1.75 -8.42
C PRO A 58 -19.00 1.47 -6.94
N LYS A 59 -19.06 0.21 -6.51
CA LYS A 59 -18.63 -0.17 -5.16
C LYS A 59 -17.15 0.08 -4.93
N VAL A 60 -16.29 -0.17 -5.92
CA VAL A 60 -14.84 0.06 -5.82
C VAL A 60 -14.57 1.53 -5.48
N TRP A 61 -15.23 2.45 -6.18
CA TRP A 61 -15.18 3.88 -5.89
C TRP A 61 -15.63 4.19 -4.46
N ASN A 62 -16.74 3.61 -4.03
CA ASN A 62 -17.25 3.81 -2.67
C ASN A 62 -16.23 3.36 -1.60
N TYR A 63 -15.62 2.19 -1.76
CA TYR A 63 -14.60 1.68 -0.83
C TYR A 63 -13.35 2.57 -0.81
N ILE A 64 -12.82 2.94 -1.97
CA ILE A 64 -11.61 3.76 -2.06
C ILE A 64 -11.80 5.15 -1.44
N HIS A 65 -12.94 5.80 -1.73
CA HIS A 65 -13.20 7.15 -1.24
C HIS A 65 -13.57 7.21 0.24
N LYS A 66 -14.18 6.14 0.79
CA LYS A 66 -14.69 6.13 2.17
C LYS A 66 -13.88 5.26 3.12
N ARG A 67 -12.68 4.80 2.72
CA ARG A 67 -11.82 4.01 3.60
C ARG A 67 -11.57 4.76 4.91
N VAL A 68 -11.60 4.03 6.03
CA VAL A 68 -11.33 4.59 7.36
C VAL A 68 -10.01 4.11 7.95
N ASN A 69 -9.37 3.15 7.29
CA ASN A 69 -8.14 2.54 7.74
C ASN A 69 -6.91 3.30 7.22
N PHE A 70 -6.22 3.98 8.13
CA PHE A 70 -4.99 4.68 7.84
C PHE A 70 -3.90 4.25 8.82
N SER A 71 -2.68 4.02 8.32
CA SER A 71 -1.55 3.70 9.19
C SER A 71 -1.14 4.91 10.01
N HIS A 72 -0.89 4.66 11.30
CA HIS A 72 -0.29 5.65 12.19
C HIS A 72 1.23 5.80 11.99
N LYS A 73 1.87 4.89 11.23
CA LYS A 73 3.31 4.98 10.91
C LYS A 73 3.55 5.81 9.64
N LEU A 74 2.93 5.42 8.52
CA LEU A 74 2.99 6.16 7.27
C LEU A 74 1.79 5.79 6.39
N ASP A 75 1.05 6.79 5.94
CA ASP A 75 -0.04 6.62 4.97
C ASP A 75 -0.21 7.90 4.13
N CYS A 76 -0.96 7.80 3.04
CA CYS A 76 -1.25 8.88 2.13
C CYS A 76 -2.75 9.23 2.18
N LEU A 77 -3.04 10.50 2.44
CA LEU A 77 -4.41 11.02 2.45
C LEU A 77 -4.81 11.49 1.04
N ASN A 78 -6.12 11.49 0.77
CA ASN A 78 -6.69 11.96 -0.52
C ASN A 78 -6.16 11.20 -1.76
N THR A 79 -5.86 9.91 -1.62
CA THR A 79 -5.27 9.09 -2.70
C THR A 79 -6.28 8.40 -3.62
N ALA A 80 -7.56 8.73 -3.51
CA ALA A 80 -8.59 8.04 -4.30
C ALA A 80 -8.32 8.10 -5.80
N SER A 81 -7.96 9.28 -6.33
CA SER A 81 -7.67 9.46 -7.76
C SER A 81 -6.50 8.60 -8.26
N ILE A 82 -5.40 8.53 -7.50
CA ILE A 82 -4.23 7.73 -7.89
C ILE A 82 -4.50 6.23 -7.74
N ASN A 83 -5.21 5.82 -6.69
CA ASN A 83 -5.61 4.43 -6.51
C ASN A 83 -6.49 3.97 -7.69
N ILE A 84 -7.46 4.81 -8.09
CA ILE A 84 -8.33 4.53 -9.23
C ILE A 84 -7.53 4.49 -10.53
N PHE A 85 -6.57 5.40 -10.73
CA PHE A 85 -5.68 5.39 -11.89
C PHE A 85 -4.97 4.02 -12.05
N HIS A 86 -4.44 3.46 -10.96
CA HIS A 86 -3.83 2.12 -10.98
C HIS A 86 -4.81 1.02 -11.40
N LEU A 87 -6.05 1.08 -10.91
CA LEU A 87 -7.07 0.09 -11.28
C LEU A 87 -7.47 0.20 -12.75
N TYR A 88 -7.64 1.41 -13.26
CA TYR A 88 -7.97 1.66 -14.68
C TYR A 88 -6.83 1.33 -15.63
N TRP A 89 -5.57 1.35 -15.17
CA TRP A 89 -4.44 0.83 -15.94
C TRP A 89 -4.59 -0.69 -16.23
N GLY A 90 -5.40 -1.38 -15.44
CA GLY A 90 -5.90 -2.73 -15.75
C GLY A 90 -4.97 -3.87 -15.35
N TYR A 91 -3.76 -3.58 -14.85
CA TYR A 91 -2.81 -4.61 -14.40
C TYR A 91 -3.27 -5.34 -13.13
N LEU A 92 -4.19 -4.74 -12.36
CA LEU A 92 -4.79 -5.31 -11.14
C LEU A 92 -6.20 -5.85 -11.32
N LYS A 93 -6.73 -5.88 -12.56
CA LYS A 93 -8.15 -6.18 -12.82
C LYS A 93 -8.62 -7.52 -12.27
N ASP A 94 -7.72 -8.50 -12.17
CA ASP A 94 -8.02 -9.85 -11.71
C ASP A 94 -7.80 -10.02 -10.19
N SER A 95 -7.34 -8.96 -9.52
CA SER A 95 -6.83 -8.97 -8.15
C SER A 95 -7.74 -8.17 -7.19
N ILE A 96 -8.96 -7.83 -7.59
CA ILE A 96 -9.92 -7.01 -6.82
C ILE A 96 -11.01 -7.91 -6.21
N TYR A 97 -11.13 -7.90 -4.88
CA TYR A 97 -12.07 -8.73 -4.15
C TYR A 97 -12.87 -7.92 -3.13
N GLU A 98 -14.17 -8.15 -3.10
CA GLU A 98 -15.05 -7.68 -2.03
C GLU A 98 -15.16 -8.75 -0.95
N ILE A 99 -15.20 -8.31 0.31
CA ILE A 99 -15.57 -9.13 1.48
C ILE A 99 -16.82 -8.48 2.08
N PRO A 100 -18.03 -8.85 1.60
CA PRO A 100 -19.28 -8.22 2.02
C PRO A 100 -19.54 -8.30 3.53
N GLU A 101 -19.12 -9.39 4.18
CA GLU A 101 -19.30 -9.60 5.62
C GLU A 101 -18.57 -8.56 6.47
N LEU A 102 -17.56 -7.92 5.90
CA LEU A 102 -16.68 -6.97 6.57
C LEU A 102 -16.78 -5.54 6.04
N ASP A 103 -17.62 -5.28 5.04
CA ASP A 103 -17.63 -4.00 4.31
C ASP A 103 -16.21 -3.61 3.87
N THR A 104 -15.53 -4.55 3.20
CA THR A 104 -14.11 -4.43 2.84
C THR A 104 -13.89 -4.71 1.36
N LEU A 105 -13.07 -3.87 0.73
CA LEU A 105 -12.42 -4.17 -0.54
C LEU A 105 -10.96 -4.50 -0.28
N ILE A 106 -10.46 -5.58 -0.88
CA ILE A 106 -9.03 -5.87 -0.94
C ILE A 106 -8.57 -5.92 -2.39
N ILE A 107 -7.34 -5.48 -2.60
CA ILE A 107 -6.57 -5.73 -3.81
C ILE A 107 -5.43 -6.62 -3.39
N ALA A 108 -5.41 -7.85 -3.88
CA ALA A 108 -4.50 -8.87 -3.37
C ALA A 108 -4.10 -9.88 -4.43
N GLU A 109 -2.87 -10.37 -4.33
CA GLU A 109 -2.34 -11.42 -5.20
C GLU A 109 -1.71 -12.51 -4.36
N GLN A 110 -1.98 -13.76 -4.73
CA GLN A 110 -1.34 -14.91 -4.10
C GLN A 110 -0.33 -15.52 -5.06
N LYS A 111 0.91 -15.66 -4.59
CA LYS A 111 1.97 -16.43 -5.26
C LYS A 111 2.42 -17.53 -4.32
N GLU A 112 2.18 -18.78 -4.71
CA GLU A 112 2.46 -19.96 -3.88
C GLU A 112 1.80 -19.82 -2.49
N SER A 113 2.57 -19.86 -1.40
CA SER A 113 2.09 -19.67 -0.03
C SER A 113 2.17 -18.23 0.49
N THR A 114 2.48 -17.27 -0.38
CA THR A 114 2.58 -15.85 -0.04
C THR A 114 1.37 -15.09 -0.57
N LEU A 115 0.66 -14.41 0.33
CA LEU A 115 -0.40 -13.47 -0.03
C LEU A 115 0.13 -12.04 0.08
N LYS A 116 0.14 -11.30 -1.03
CA LYS A 116 0.42 -9.87 -1.03
C LYS A 116 -0.89 -9.10 -0.97
N LEU A 117 -1.08 -8.34 0.10
CA LEU A 117 -2.15 -7.35 0.21
C LEU A 117 -1.65 -6.03 -0.34
N ILE A 118 -1.95 -5.76 -1.61
CA ILE A 118 -1.53 -4.54 -2.33
C ILE A 118 -2.30 -3.32 -1.80
N GLY A 119 -3.60 -3.50 -1.50
CA GLY A 119 -4.44 -2.48 -0.87
C GLY A 119 -5.59 -3.10 -0.08
N VAL A 120 -5.98 -2.46 1.01
CA VAL A 120 -7.14 -2.85 1.82
C VAL A 120 -7.94 -1.59 2.16
N TYR A 121 -9.23 -1.60 1.88
CA TYR A 121 -10.15 -0.48 2.05
C TYR A 121 -11.33 -0.91 2.90
N LEU A 122 -11.26 -0.57 4.19
CA LEU A 122 -12.26 -0.86 5.20
C LEU A 122 -13.24 0.32 5.31
N LEU A 123 -14.54 0.06 5.35
CA LEU A 123 -15.54 1.08 5.71
C LEU A 123 -15.80 1.17 7.22
N ARG A 124 -15.23 0.24 7.99
CA ARG A 124 -15.31 0.17 9.46
C ARG A 124 -14.03 -0.40 10.04
N ASN A 125 -13.70 -0.04 11.27
CA ASN A 125 -12.52 -0.57 11.95
C ASN A 125 -12.73 -2.06 12.29
N ILE A 126 -11.81 -2.90 11.83
CA ILE A 126 -11.72 -4.32 12.15
C ILE A 126 -10.27 -4.70 12.43
N ASN A 127 -10.08 -5.77 13.18
CA ASN A 127 -8.77 -6.34 13.47
C ASN A 127 -8.31 -7.23 12.31
N PHE A 128 -7.01 -7.44 12.14
CA PHE A 128 -6.49 -8.28 11.06
C PHE A 128 -6.92 -9.74 11.22
N THR A 129 -6.93 -10.25 12.45
CA THR A 129 -7.40 -11.60 12.74
C THR A 129 -8.87 -11.80 12.32
N GLN A 130 -9.68 -10.74 12.32
CA GLN A 130 -11.04 -10.78 11.79
C GLN A 130 -11.02 -10.81 10.27
N LEU A 131 -10.27 -9.90 9.62
CA LEU A 131 -10.10 -9.89 8.17
C LEU A 131 -9.66 -11.26 7.64
N ALA A 132 -8.65 -11.85 8.26
CA ALA A 132 -8.04 -13.11 7.83
C ALA A 132 -9.01 -14.29 7.78
N LYS A 133 -10.07 -14.30 8.61
CA LYS A 133 -11.11 -15.34 8.58
C LYS A 133 -11.99 -15.31 7.33
N PHE A 134 -12.05 -14.18 6.65
CA PHE A 134 -12.91 -13.96 5.48
C PHE A 134 -12.12 -13.76 4.19
N LEU A 135 -10.78 -13.76 4.25
CA LEU A 135 -9.93 -13.70 3.08
C LEU A 135 -10.18 -14.93 2.17
N PRO A 136 -10.50 -14.77 0.87
CA PRO A 136 -10.83 -15.88 -0.03
C PRO A 136 -9.57 -16.56 -0.60
N PHE A 137 -8.64 -16.91 0.28
CA PHE A 137 -7.34 -17.50 -0.05
C PHE A 137 -7.07 -18.72 0.84
N SER A 138 -6.32 -19.68 0.30
CA SER A 138 -5.93 -20.90 1.00
C SER A 138 -4.45 -21.18 0.82
N ASN A 139 -3.87 -22.01 1.69
CA ASN A 139 -2.45 -22.37 1.68
C ASN A 139 -1.50 -21.17 1.85
N VAL A 140 -1.94 -20.11 2.53
CA VAL A 140 -1.09 -18.96 2.84
C VAL A 140 -0.36 -19.24 4.16
N THR A 141 0.94 -18.98 4.18
CA THR A 141 1.78 -19.03 5.39
C THR A 141 2.49 -17.70 5.65
N LYS A 142 2.52 -16.81 4.66
CA LYS A 142 3.18 -15.50 4.73
C LYS A 142 2.28 -14.43 4.10
N VAL A 143 2.15 -13.29 4.76
CA VAL A 143 1.45 -12.11 4.23
C VAL A 143 2.44 -10.97 4.06
N GLU A 144 2.45 -10.39 2.86
CA GLU A 144 3.22 -9.19 2.52
C GLU A 144 2.26 -8.01 2.38
N PHE A 145 2.64 -6.85 2.91
CA PHE A 145 1.79 -5.66 2.85
C PHE A 145 2.39 -4.63 1.89
N GLY A 146 1.65 -4.25 0.85
CA GLY A 146 2.01 -3.17 -0.06
C GLY A 146 1.89 -1.78 0.54
N PHE A 147 1.80 -1.68 1.87
CA PHE A 147 1.60 -0.46 2.66
C PHE A 147 2.04 -0.73 4.11
N MET A 148 2.22 0.31 4.92
CA MET A 148 2.44 0.11 6.35
C MET A 148 1.18 -0.41 7.04
N PRO A 149 1.19 -1.60 7.67
CA PRO A 149 0.00 -2.12 8.32
C PRO A 149 -0.52 -1.17 9.40
N TYR A 150 -1.84 -1.11 9.56
CA TYR A 150 -2.53 -0.25 10.51
C TYR A 150 -3.23 -1.02 11.64
N TRP A 151 -3.11 -2.35 11.64
CA TRP A 151 -3.65 -3.22 12.67
C TRP A 151 -2.68 -3.35 13.84
N SER A 152 -3.20 -3.31 15.06
CA SER A 152 -2.42 -3.51 16.29
C SER A 152 -2.31 -4.98 16.70
N ASP A 153 -3.14 -5.87 16.13
CA ASP A 153 -3.17 -7.30 16.46
C ASP A 153 -2.26 -8.15 15.56
N ILE A 154 -1.33 -7.52 14.84
CA ILE A 154 -0.32 -8.22 14.05
C ILE A 154 1.08 -7.79 14.47
N GLU A 155 1.97 -8.77 14.49
CA GLU A 155 3.40 -8.55 14.54
C GLU A 155 3.96 -8.80 13.14
N TYR A 156 4.79 -7.88 12.67
CA TYR A 156 5.41 -7.97 11.36
C TYR A 156 6.87 -7.53 11.47
N VAL A 157 7.69 -8.02 10.56
CA VAL A 157 9.09 -7.63 10.40
C VAL A 157 9.23 -6.83 9.11
N MET A 158 10.13 -5.85 9.11
CA MET A 158 10.48 -5.10 7.91
C MET A 158 11.64 -5.82 7.21
N GLN A 159 11.41 -6.29 5.99
CA GLN A 159 12.40 -7.02 5.21
C GLN A 159 12.97 -6.14 4.09
N GLU A 160 14.26 -6.28 3.84
CA GLU A 160 14.88 -5.73 2.63
C GLU A 160 14.28 -6.40 1.40
N TYR A 161 14.03 -5.63 0.35
CA TYR A 161 13.58 -6.15 -0.93
C TYR A 161 14.07 -5.25 -2.07
N GLU A 162 14.05 -5.76 -3.30
CA GLU A 162 14.46 -4.97 -4.46
C GLU A 162 13.39 -3.92 -4.78
N THR A 163 13.79 -2.65 -4.67
CA THR A 163 12.91 -1.50 -4.92
C THR A 163 13.70 -0.34 -5.50
N ASP A 164 13.03 0.47 -6.31
CA ASP A 164 13.57 1.76 -6.70
C ASP A 164 13.69 2.67 -5.47
N PRO A 165 14.69 3.56 -5.46
CA PRO A 165 14.87 4.46 -4.34
C PRO A 165 13.79 5.54 -4.29
N ILE A 166 13.50 5.98 -3.07
CA ILE A 166 12.74 7.19 -2.82
C ILE A 166 13.72 8.31 -2.47
N PHE A 167 13.46 9.50 -2.98
CA PHE A 167 14.21 10.70 -2.67
C PHE A 167 13.40 11.59 -1.75
N ILE A 168 13.96 11.95 -0.60
CA ILE A 168 13.30 12.78 0.41
C ILE A 168 14.04 14.10 0.63
N ARG A 169 13.32 15.16 0.98
CA ARG A 169 13.88 16.47 1.30
C ARG A 169 13.01 17.18 2.34
N GLY A 170 13.64 17.89 3.27
CA GLY A 170 12.93 18.71 4.27
C GLY A 170 12.12 17.91 5.29
N ILE A 171 12.49 16.64 5.51
CA ILE A 171 11.87 15.80 6.53
C ILE A 171 12.57 16.07 7.86
N ASN A 172 11.80 16.51 8.85
CA ASN A 172 12.29 16.90 10.19
C ASN A 172 11.97 15.85 11.27
N CYS A 173 11.62 14.64 10.87
CA CYS A 173 11.36 13.51 11.75
C CYS A 173 12.14 12.28 11.30
N ASP A 174 12.35 11.33 12.22
CA ASP A 174 12.82 10.00 11.86
C ASP A 174 11.66 9.23 11.22
N LEU A 175 11.84 8.80 9.98
CA LEU A 175 10.87 7.96 9.27
C LEU A 175 10.93 6.49 9.72
N GLY A 176 12.03 6.08 10.35
CA GLY A 176 12.31 4.68 10.63
C GLY A 176 12.27 3.82 9.37
N GLU A 177 11.91 2.55 9.54
CA GLU A 177 11.62 1.65 8.43
C GLU A 177 10.16 1.84 7.96
N PHE A 178 9.98 2.06 6.67
CA PHE A 178 8.65 2.34 6.11
C PHE A 178 8.43 1.63 4.77
N LYS A 179 7.16 1.56 4.38
CA LYS A 179 6.66 1.14 3.08
C LYS A 179 5.72 2.20 2.56
N PHE A 180 6.00 2.79 1.40
CA PHE A 180 5.01 3.68 0.80
C PHE A 180 3.85 2.83 0.25
N PRO A 181 2.59 3.26 0.39
CA PRO A 181 1.46 2.55 -0.20
C PRO A 181 1.64 2.41 -1.72
N GLU A 182 1.71 1.18 -2.23
CA GLU A 182 2.03 0.88 -3.63
C GLU A 182 1.03 1.53 -4.59
N LEU A 183 -0.24 1.62 -4.19
CA LEU A 183 -1.30 2.26 -4.98
C LEU A 183 -1.29 3.79 -4.91
N SER A 184 -0.30 4.39 -4.24
CA SER A 184 -0.15 5.84 -4.09
C SER A 184 1.15 6.38 -4.72
N ILE A 185 1.84 5.57 -5.53
CA ILE A 185 3.03 5.95 -6.30
C ILE A 185 2.68 5.95 -7.79
N THR A 186 3.29 6.81 -8.60
CA THR A 186 3.13 6.86 -10.08
C THR A 186 4.36 6.36 -10.80
#